data_AF-A0A6P9A009-F1
#
_entry.id   AF-A0A6P9A009-F1
#
_cell.length_a   1.000
_cell.length_b   1.000
_cell.length_c   1.000
_cell.angle_alpha   90.00
_cell.angle_beta   90.00
_cell.angle_gamma   90.00
#
_symmetry.space_group_name_H-M   'P 1'
#
loop_
_entity.id
_entity.type
_entity.pdbx_description
1 polymer ?
#
loop_
_entity_poly.entity_id
_entity_poly.type
_entity_poly.pdbx_seq_one_letter_code
_entity_poly.pdbx_strand_id
1 'polypeptide(L)'
;MNSYITKGRVAVASCVALLGAACYGVIVYPMKHAQEYMRIQDEVRQGIDREQIQPGGMRIWSDPFKERVKEEPLYLQKLRKERGG
;
A
#
# COMPACT_ATOMS: atom_id res chain seq x y z
N MET A 1 -20.85 4.38 40.97
CA MET A 1 -20.32 5.11 39.78
C MET A 1 -19.29 4.32 38.96
N ASN A 2 -18.77 3.17 39.41
CA ASN A 2 -17.69 2.44 38.70
C ASN A 2 -18.14 1.37 37.69
N SER A 3 -19.35 0.81 37.81
CA SER A 3 -19.75 -0.35 36.99
C SER A 3 -19.88 -0.01 35.50
N TYR A 4 -20.47 1.14 35.16
CA TYR A 4 -20.67 1.57 33.77
C TYR A 4 -19.36 1.94 33.08
N ILE A 5 -18.42 2.54 33.80
CA ILE A 5 -17.09 2.88 33.29
C ILE A 5 -16.31 1.59 33.00
N THR A 6 -16.35 0.59 33.89
CA THR A 6 -15.69 -0.70 33.66
C THR A 6 -16.28 -1.44 32.45
N LYS A 7 -17.60 -1.48 32.31
CA LYS A 7 -18.27 -2.11 31.14
C LYS A 7 -17.90 -1.41 29.83
N GLY A 8 -17.87 -0.07 29.82
CA GLY A 8 -17.45 0.71 28.66
C GLY A 8 -16.01 0.42 28.24
N ARG A 9 -15.08 0.33 29.21
CA ARG A 9 -13.67 -0.03 28.95
C ARG A 9 -13.52 -1.42 28.36
N VAL A 10 -14.27 -2.39 28.88
CA VAL A 10 -14.26 -3.77 28.37
C VAL A 10 -14.82 -3.81 26.93
N ALA A 11 -15.89 -3.07 26.64
CA ALA A 11 -16.46 -3.00 25.31
C ALA A 11 -15.49 -2.39 24.28
N VAL A 12 -14.82 -1.28 24.62
CA VAL A 12 -13.82 -0.68 23.73
C VAL A 12 -12.63 -1.62 23.52
N ALA A 13 -12.14 -2.25 24.58
CA ALA A 13 -11.01 -3.18 24.49
C ALA A 13 -11.36 -4.40 23.63
N SER A 14 -12.57 -4.97 23.77
CA SER A 14 -13.00 -6.10 22.95
C SER A 14 -13.18 -5.70 21.48
N CYS A 15 -13.73 -4.52 21.20
CA CYS A 15 -13.81 -4.00 19.82
C CYS A 15 -12.42 -3.83 19.19
N VAL A 16 -11.48 -3.20 19.89
CA VAL A 16 -10.11 -3.01 19.37
C VAL A 16 -9.41 -4.36 19.18
N ALA A 17 -9.59 -5.31 20.09
CA ALA A 17 -9.01 -6.64 19.97
C ALA A 17 -9.57 -7.40 18.76
N LEU A 18 -10.89 -7.34 18.52
CA LEU A 18 -11.53 -7.96 17.36
C LEU A 18 -11.07 -7.31 16.05
N LEU A 19 -10.97 -5.98 16.01
CA LEU A 19 -10.44 -5.26 14.85
C LEU A 19 -8.98 -5.63 14.59
N GLY A 20 -8.14 -5.67 15.62
CA GLY A 20 -6.75 -6.10 15.50
C GLY A 20 -6.62 -7.52 14.96
N ALA A 21 -7.45 -8.44 15.46
CA ALA A 21 -7.50 -9.82 14.98
C ALA A 21 -7.95 -9.91 13.51
N ALA A 22 -8.97 -9.16 13.12
CA ALA A 22 -9.43 -9.09 11.74
C ALA A 22 -8.38 -8.47 10.80
N CYS A 23 -7.71 -7.40 11.25
CA CYS A 23 -6.63 -6.74 10.51
C CYS A 23 -5.39 -7.62 10.33
N TYR A 24 -5.17 -8.65 11.17
CA TYR A 24 -4.04 -9.55 11.02
C TYR A 24 -3.99 -10.19 9.64
N GLY A 25 -5.12 -10.69 9.13
CA GLY A 25 -5.20 -11.32 7.81
C GLY A 25 -5.02 -10.35 6.63
N VAL A 26 -5.36 -9.08 6.81
CA VAL A 26 -5.34 -8.07 5.73
C VAL A 26 -4.01 -7.33 5.67
N ILE A 27 -3.36 -7.11 6.82
CA ILE A 27 -2.16 -6.29 6.93
C ILE A 27 -0.95 -7.15 7.28
N VAL A 28 -1.01 -7.87 8.40
CA VAL A 28 0.17 -8.55 8.96
C VAL A 28 0.55 -9.79 8.15
N TYR A 29 -0.43 -10.61 7.77
CA TYR A 29 -0.17 -11.83 7.01
C TYR A 29 0.45 -11.53 5.63
N PRO A 30 -0.10 -10.62 4.80
CA PRO A 30 0.52 -10.28 3.51
C PRO A 30 1.94 -9.71 3.65
N MET A 31 2.20 -8.94 4.71
CA MET A 31 3.55 -8.44 4.98
C MET A 31 4.55 -9.54 5.34
N LYS A 32 4.13 -10.58 6.06
CA LYS A 32 4.97 -11.74 6.40
C LYS A 32 5.14 -12.71 5.23
N HIS A 33 4.19 -12.73 4.30
CA HIS A 33 4.17 -13.63 3.14
C HIS A 33 4.38 -12.87 1.82
N ALA A 34 5.19 -11.80 1.84
CA ALA A 34 5.36 -10.89 0.71
C ALA A 34 5.71 -11.60 -0.62
N GLN A 35 6.53 -12.65 -0.60
CA GLN A 35 6.93 -13.41 -1.79
C GLN A 35 5.76 -14.15 -2.45
N GLU A 36 4.86 -14.72 -1.64
CA GLU A 36 3.66 -15.41 -2.14
C GLU A 36 2.71 -14.41 -2.80
N TYR A 37 2.47 -13.29 -2.11
CA TYR A 37 1.63 -12.22 -2.64
C TYR A 37 2.21 -11.60 -3.90
N MET A 38 3.52 -11.42 -4.00
CA MET A 38 4.19 -10.94 -5.21
C MET A 38 4.00 -11.91 -6.40
N ARG A 39 4.07 -13.22 -6.18
CA ARG A 39 3.80 -14.21 -7.24
C ARG A 39 2.36 -14.16 -7.73
N ILE A 40 1.39 -14.16 -6.80
CA ILE A 40 -0.04 -14.02 -7.11
C ILE A 40 -0.27 -12.71 -7.89
N GLN A 41 0.42 -11.65 -7.49
CA GLN A 41 0.33 -10.33 -8.10
C GLN A 41 0.82 -10.31 -9.54
N ASP A 42 1.92 -11.00 -9.83
CA ASP A 42 2.47 -11.11 -11.16
C ASP A 42 1.59 -11.96 -12.06
N GLU A 43 1.06 -13.08 -11.57
CA GLU A 43 0.09 -13.93 -12.27
C GLU A 43 -1.19 -13.15 -12.63
N VAL A 44 -1.80 -12.46 -11.67
CA VAL A 44 -3.05 -11.70 -11.89
C VAL A 44 -2.84 -10.50 -12.82
N ARG A 45 -1.62 -9.96 -12.90
CA ARG A 45 -1.29 -8.82 -13.76
C ARG A 45 -0.53 -9.20 -15.03
N GLN A 46 -0.52 -10.49 -15.41
CA GLN A 46 0.02 -10.89 -16.71
C GLN A 46 -0.77 -10.24 -17.85
N GLY A 47 -0.08 -9.72 -18.85
CA GLY A 47 -0.69 -9.07 -20.02
C GLY A 47 -1.17 -7.63 -19.80
N ILE A 48 -0.99 -7.06 -18.60
CA ILE A 48 -1.29 -5.66 -18.32
C ILE A 48 -0.02 -4.82 -18.50
N ASP A 49 0.01 -3.94 -19.51
CA ASP A 49 1.06 -2.92 -19.64
C ASP A 49 0.84 -1.83 -18.57
N ARG A 50 1.47 -2.05 -17.42
CA ARG A 50 1.35 -1.19 -16.24
C ARG A 50 1.89 0.22 -16.50
N GLU A 51 2.79 0.40 -17.46
CA GLU A 51 3.42 1.67 -17.81
C GLU A 51 2.56 2.49 -18.77
N GLN A 52 1.83 1.83 -19.68
CA GLN A 52 0.86 2.50 -20.55
C GLN A 52 -0.42 2.93 -19.84
N ILE A 53 -0.91 2.12 -18.89
CA ILE A 53 -2.13 2.44 -18.14
C ILE A 53 -1.87 3.56 -17.13
N GLN A 54 -0.64 3.67 -16.63
CA GLN A 54 -0.30 4.70 -15.66
C GLN A 54 0.21 5.96 -16.35
N PRO A 55 -0.29 7.14 -15.95
CA PRO A 55 0.22 8.39 -16.50
C PRO A 55 1.73 8.50 -16.25
N GLY A 56 2.48 8.75 -17.32
CA GLY A 56 3.94 8.80 -17.28
C GLY A 56 4.46 9.77 -16.22
N GLY A 57 5.46 9.32 -15.44
CA GLY A 57 6.08 10.12 -14.39
C GLY A 57 5.48 9.98 -12.99
N MET A 58 4.41 9.20 -12.82
CA MET A 58 3.93 8.77 -11.50
C MET A 58 4.57 7.44 -11.09
N ARG A 59 4.85 7.29 -9.80
CA ARG A 59 5.26 6.01 -9.22
C ARG A 59 4.16 4.98 -9.50
N ILE A 60 4.56 3.79 -9.97
CA ILE A 60 3.65 2.67 -10.17
C ILE A 60 3.02 2.29 -8.82
N TRP A 61 1.74 2.62 -8.60
CA TRP A 61 1.02 2.21 -7.38
C TRP A 61 0.59 0.75 -7.46
N SER A 62 0.58 0.19 -8.67
CA SER A 62 0.27 -1.20 -8.95
C SER A 62 1.27 -2.19 -8.38
N ASP A 63 2.46 -1.73 -7.95
CA ASP A 63 3.51 -2.55 -7.36
C ASP A 63 3.93 -1.98 -5.99
N PRO A 64 3.43 -2.56 -4.89
CA PRO A 64 3.76 -2.14 -3.54
C PRO A 64 5.11 -2.68 -3.04
N PHE A 65 5.75 -3.60 -3.77
CA PHE A 65 6.99 -4.26 -3.37
C PHE A 65 8.23 -3.69 -4.07
N LYS A 66 8.06 -2.99 -5.19
CA LYS A 66 9.17 -2.31 -5.88
C LYS A 66 9.83 -1.28 -4.98
N GLU A 67 11.16 -1.33 -4.91
CA GLU A 67 11.95 -0.35 -4.17
C GLU A 67 11.66 1.07 -4.66
N ARG A 68 11.71 2.03 -3.72
CA ARG A 68 11.52 3.45 -4.03
C ARG A 68 12.75 3.97 -4.77
N VAL A 69 12.74 3.87 -6.09
CA VAL A 69 13.74 4.54 -6.93
C VAL A 69 13.56 6.05 -6.76
N LYS A 70 14.67 6.77 -6.52
CA LYS A 70 14.70 8.24 -6.49
C LYS A 70 14.65 8.77 -7.92
N GLU A 71 13.53 8.60 -8.61
CA GLU A 71 13.38 9.12 -9.96
C GLU A 71 13.06 10.62 -9.91
N GLU A 72 13.72 11.39 -10.77
CA GLU A 72 13.40 12.79 -10.99
C GLU A 72 11.96 12.91 -11.50
N PRO A 73 11.07 13.60 -10.77
CA PRO A 73 9.67 13.70 -11.17
C PRO A 73 9.54 14.42 -12.52
N LEU A 74 8.53 14.03 -13.31
CA LEU A 74 8.36 14.46 -14.70
C LEU A 74 8.41 15.98 -14.91
N TYR A 75 7.95 16.77 -13.93
CA TYR A 75 7.98 18.22 -14.04
C TYR A 75 9.41 18.78 -14.06
N LEU A 76 10.35 18.17 -13.34
CA LEU A 76 11.77 18.56 -13.41
C LEU A 76 12.39 18.15 -14.74
N GLN A 77 11.97 17.01 -15.31
CA GLN A 77 12.39 16.59 -16.64
C GLN A 77 11.88 17.57 -17.72
N LYS A 78 10.62 18.00 -17.65
CA LYS A 78 10.04 19.02 -18.54
C LYS A 78 10.80 20.35 -18.44
N LEU A 79 10.99 20.86 -17.23
CA LEU A 79 11.69 22.12 -16.99
C LEU A 79 13.15 22.11 -17.48
N ARG A 80 13.80 20.94 -17.45
CA ARG A 80 15.16 20.76 -17.98
C ARG A 80 15.18 20.75 -19.50
N LYS A 81 14.20 20.09 -20.13
CA LYS A 81 14.04 20.09 -21.59
C LYS A 81 13.75 21.49 -22.13
N GLU A 82 12.96 22.29 -21.40
CA GLU A 82 12.67 23.68 -21.74
C GLU A 82 13.84 24.65 -21.49
N ARG A 83 14.76 24.32 -20.57
CA ARG A 83 15.98 25.11 -20.32
C ARG A 83 17.21 24.66 -21.14
N GLY A 84 17.14 23.49 -21.77
CA GLY A 84 18.27 22.82 -22.43
C GLY A 84 18.15 22.68 -23.95
N GLY A 85 17.18 23.34 -24.56
CA GLY A 85 17.04 23.51 -26.03
C GLY A 85 16.92 24.98 -26.36
#